data_AF-A0A2V7RGF7-F1
#
_entry.id   AF-A0A2V7RGF7-F1
#
_cell.length_a   1.000
_cell.length_b   1.000
_cell.length_c   1.000
_cell.angle_alpha   90.00
_cell.angle_beta   90.00
_cell.angle_gamma   90.00
#
_symmetry.space_group_name_H-M   'P 1'
#
loop_
_entity.id
_entity.type
_entity.pdbx_description
1 polymer ?
#
loop_
_entity_poly.entity_id
_entity_poly.type
_entity_poly.pdbx_seq_one_letter_code
_entity_poly.pdbx_strand_id
1 'polypeptide(L)'
;MTIRRYLATIVIGAAMISFLQRHVALGQTRLSELQRGARIRVVAPAAGVPWPARALFDSAGTDSVYLRELSDPPALRAASRVAVARASIRRLEVPIIGGRSRWDHARAGTLWGLGIYAVAAAAYVVRERSTCSGPDCFGEGFAWVGLVNGIPVAAGTGATVGFLLPVKEWRRLSLSGP
;
A
#
# COMPACT_ATOMS: atom_id res chain seq x y z
N MET A 1 -8.47 21.67 30.48
CA MET A 1 -8.83 20.28 30.07
C MET A 1 -8.74 20.02 28.56
N THR A 2 -8.24 20.95 27.74
CA THR A 2 -8.30 20.88 26.27
C THR A 2 -7.02 20.34 25.61
N ILE A 3 -5.82 20.69 26.10
CA ILE A 3 -4.53 20.39 25.42
C ILE A 3 -4.21 18.88 25.32
N ARG A 4 -4.54 18.07 26.35
CA ARG A 4 -4.26 16.61 26.34
C ARG A 4 -5.12 15.83 25.34
N ARG A 5 -6.34 16.27 25.05
CA ARG A 5 -7.20 15.65 24.03
C ARG A 5 -6.65 15.89 22.61
N TYR A 6 -6.04 17.04 22.36
CA TYR A 6 -5.39 17.36 21.08
C TYR A 6 -4.11 16.53 20.84
N LEU A 7 -3.31 16.27 21.88
CA LEU A 7 -2.11 15.44 21.75
C LEU A 7 -2.44 14.00 21.33
N ALA A 8 -3.50 13.41 21.88
CA ALA A 8 -3.92 12.06 21.51
C ALA A 8 -4.37 11.96 20.04
N THR A 9 -5.15 12.93 19.54
CA THR A 9 -5.55 12.98 18.12
C THR A 9 -4.37 13.23 17.19
N ILE A 10 -3.40 14.06 17.58
CA ILE A 10 -2.20 14.32 16.79
C ILE A 10 -1.33 13.06 16.68
N VAL A 11 -1.16 12.30 17.77
CA VAL A 11 -0.37 11.05 17.76
C VAL A 11 -1.05 9.97 16.90
N ILE A 12 -2.37 9.84 16.99
CA ILE A 12 -3.14 8.90 16.16
C ILE A 12 -3.06 9.31 14.68
N GLY A 13 -3.18 10.61 14.37
CA GLY A 13 -3.02 11.14 13.02
C GLY A 13 -1.62 10.92 12.46
N ALA A 14 -0.57 11.15 13.24
CA ALA A 14 0.82 10.93 12.83
C ALA A 14 1.13 9.45 12.61
N ALA A 15 0.57 8.55 13.43
CA ALA A 15 0.67 7.11 13.24
C ALA A 15 -0.07 6.65 11.96
N MET A 16 -1.21 7.25 11.65
CA MET A 16 -1.97 6.98 10.42
C MET A 16 -1.21 7.45 9.17
N ILE A 17 -0.62 8.65 9.20
CA ILE A 17 0.20 9.19 8.11
C ILE A 17 1.46 8.34 7.91
N SER A 18 2.14 7.94 8.99
CA SER A 18 3.35 7.10 8.91
C SER A 18 3.06 5.70 8.36
N PHE A 19 1.91 5.12 8.70
CA PHE A 19 1.46 3.84 8.16
C PHE A 19 1.14 3.95 6.67
N LEU A 20 0.38 4.97 6.27
CA LEU A 20 0.11 5.27 4.86
C LEU A 20 1.41 5.48 4.07
N GLN A 21 2.37 6.24 4.61
CA GLN A 21 3.65 6.51 3.95
C GLN A 21 4.51 5.24 3.80
N ARG A 22 4.61 4.39 4.83
CA ARG A 22 5.38 3.13 4.74
C ARG A 22 4.79 2.12 3.74
N HIS A 23 3.48 2.10 3.58
CA HIS A 23 2.84 1.24 2.57
C HIS A 23 2.83 1.84 1.16
N VAL A 24 3.09 3.14 1.02
CA VAL A 24 3.19 3.84 -0.28
C VAL A 24 4.63 3.92 -0.80
N ALA A 25 5.65 3.66 0.02
CA ALA A 25 7.06 3.64 -0.37
C ALA A 25 7.36 2.53 -1.40
N LEU A 26 7.27 2.91 -2.67
CA LEU A 26 7.58 2.10 -3.83
C LEU A 26 9.09 2.05 -4.02
N GLY A 27 9.72 0.91 -3.69
CA GLY A 27 11.08 0.62 -4.16
C GLY A 27 11.09 0.63 -5.68
N GLN A 28 11.92 1.48 -6.29
CA GLN A 28 12.07 1.55 -7.74
C GLN A 28 12.91 0.36 -8.22
N THR A 29 12.31 -0.56 -8.95
CA THR A 29 13.05 -1.55 -9.74
C THR A 29 13.49 -0.91 -11.06
N ARG A 30 14.70 -1.19 -11.53
CA ARG A 30 15.27 -0.57 -12.74
C ARG A 30 14.94 -1.40 -13.98
N LEU A 31 14.79 -0.73 -15.13
CA LEU A 31 14.59 -1.42 -16.41
C LEU A 31 15.75 -2.38 -16.75
N SER A 32 16.97 -2.05 -16.32
CA SER A 32 18.19 -2.86 -16.53
C SER A 32 18.14 -4.23 -15.86
N GLU A 33 17.28 -4.41 -14.88
CA GLU A 33 17.14 -5.67 -14.12
C GLU A 33 16.06 -6.59 -14.72
N LEU A 34 15.36 -6.16 -15.78
CA LEU A 34 14.34 -6.99 -16.41
C LEU A 34 14.94 -8.12 -17.23
N GLN A 35 14.50 -9.34 -16.93
CA GLN A 35 14.78 -10.50 -17.76
C GLN A 35 13.84 -10.54 -18.97
N ARG A 36 14.37 -11.03 -20.09
CA ARG A 36 13.59 -11.35 -21.30
C ARG A 36 12.44 -12.30 -20.94
N GLY A 37 11.23 -12.01 -21.42
CA GLY A 37 10.01 -12.74 -21.12
C GLY A 37 9.25 -12.21 -19.89
N ALA A 38 9.76 -11.20 -19.18
CA ALA A 38 9.04 -10.59 -18.08
C ALA A 38 7.72 -9.97 -18.55
N ARG A 39 6.61 -10.29 -17.88
CA ARG A 39 5.33 -9.62 -18.10
C ARG A 39 5.43 -8.18 -17.63
N ILE A 40 4.95 -7.24 -18.43
CA ILE A 40 4.95 -5.82 -18.12
C ILE A 40 3.63 -5.17 -18.50
N ARG A 41 3.40 -3.97 -17.96
CA ARG A 41 2.33 -3.07 -18.37
C ARG A 41 2.94 -1.76 -18.84
N VAL A 42 2.58 -1.31 -20.03
CA VAL A 42 3.16 -0.12 -20.66
C VAL A 42 2.06 0.87 -21.06
N VAL A 43 2.36 2.16 -20.91
CA VAL A 43 1.59 3.28 -21.44
C VAL A 43 2.55 4.17 -22.22
N ALA A 44 2.34 4.26 -23.53
CA ALA A 44 3.15 5.04 -24.45
C ALA A 44 2.25 5.66 -25.54
N PRO A 45 1.58 6.79 -25.24
CA PRO A 45 0.58 7.36 -26.14
C PRO A 45 1.14 7.72 -27.52
N ALA A 46 2.34 8.29 -27.56
CA ALA A 46 3.00 8.66 -28.82
C ALA A 46 3.49 7.45 -29.65
N ALA A 47 3.55 6.25 -29.06
CA ALA A 47 3.84 5.00 -29.75
C ALA A 47 2.57 4.20 -30.08
N GLY A 48 1.38 4.82 -29.98
CA GLY A 48 0.11 4.16 -30.27
C GLY A 48 -0.45 3.31 -29.11
N VAL A 49 0.10 3.44 -27.89
CA VAL A 49 -0.38 2.74 -26.69
C VAL A 49 -0.90 3.76 -25.66
N PRO A 50 -2.06 4.40 -25.90
CA PRO A 50 -2.55 5.48 -25.03
C PRO A 50 -3.15 4.99 -23.71
N TRP A 51 -3.49 3.71 -23.59
CA TRP A 51 -3.97 3.08 -22.35
C TRP A 51 -3.03 1.97 -21.87
N PRO A 52 -3.12 1.53 -20.60
CA PRO A 52 -2.23 0.52 -20.04
C PRO A 52 -2.38 -0.87 -20.70
N ALA A 53 -1.48 -1.18 -21.64
CA ALA A 53 -1.43 -2.46 -22.35
C ALA A 53 -0.46 -3.44 -21.67
N ARG A 54 -0.79 -4.73 -21.70
CA ARG A 54 0.11 -5.80 -21.23
C ARG A 54 1.04 -6.21 -22.36
N ALA A 55 2.28 -6.53 -22.02
CA ALA A 55 3.29 -6.98 -22.99
C ALA A 55 4.28 -7.92 -22.31
N LEU A 56 5.07 -8.61 -23.13
CA LEU A 56 6.29 -9.29 -22.69
C LEU A 56 7.50 -8.44 -23.04
N PHE A 57 8.38 -8.24 -22.07
CA PHE A 57 9.67 -7.58 -22.30
C PHE A 57 10.58 -8.48 -23.13
N ASP A 58 11.19 -7.95 -24.18
CA ASP A 58 12.18 -8.68 -24.98
C ASP A 58 13.61 -8.22 -24.71
N SER A 59 13.85 -6.93 -24.91
CA SER A 59 15.16 -6.29 -24.78
C SER A 59 15.02 -4.78 -24.65
N ALA A 60 16.02 -4.13 -24.05
CA ALA A 60 16.11 -2.67 -23.99
C ALA A 60 17.37 -2.20 -24.73
N GLY A 61 17.20 -1.26 -25.65
CA GLY A 61 18.29 -0.48 -26.24
C GLY A 61 18.43 0.87 -25.54
N THR A 62 19.33 1.70 -26.06
CA THR A 62 19.63 3.05 -25.52
C THR A 62 18.39 3.94 -25.52
N ASP A 63 17.66 3.96 -26.64
CA ASP A 63 16.51 4.85 -26.85
C ASP A 63 15.17 4.13 -27.00
N SER A 64 15.18 2.80 -27.09
CA SER A 64 13.98 2.01 -27.38
C SER A 64 13.85 0.80 -26.46
N VAL A 65 12.61 0.44 -26.12
CA VAL A 65 12.26 -0.80 -25.43
C VAL A 65 11.52 -1.69 -26.42
N TYR A 66 12.00 -2.92 -26.59
CA TYR A 66 11.39 -3.90 -27.47
C TYR A 66 10.44 -4.78 -26.68
N LEU A 67 9.20 -4.86 -27.16
CA LEU A 67 8.09 -5.56 -26.53
C LEU A 67 7.54 -6.64 -27.47
N ARG A 68 7.00 -7.72 -26.90
CA ARG A 68 6.29 -8.78 -27.62
C ARG A 68 4.89 -8.96 -27.05
N GLU A 69 4.00 -9.57 -27.83
CA GLU A 69 2.65 -9.94 -27.40
C GLU A 69 1.89 -8.78 -26.73
N LEU A 70 1.88 -7.61 -27.38
CA LEU A 70 1.12 -6.46 -26.89
C LEU A 70 -0.36 -6.80 -26.89
N SER A 71 -1.01 -6.70 -25.73
CA SER A 71 -2.44 -6.97 -25.61
C SER A 71 -3.26 -5.95 -26.36
N ASP A 72 -2.83 -4.68 -26.42
CA ASP A 72 -3.57 -3.59 -27.02
C ASP A 72 -2.64 -2.47 -27.51
N PRO A 73 -3.05 -1.67 -28.50
CA PRO A 73 -4.27 -1.78 -29.33
C PRO A 73 -4.25 -3.00 -30.28
N PRO A 74 -5.42 -3.42 -30.82
CA PRO A 74 -5.53 -4.56 -31.74
C PRO A 74 -4.57 -4.50 -32.94
N ALA A 75 -4.26 -3.29 -33.43
CA ALA A 75 -3.32 -3.06 -34.53
C ALA A 75 -1.89 -3.52 -34.21
N LEU A 76 -1.48 -3.49 -32.95
CA LEU A 76 -0.14 -3.91 -32.51
C LEU A 76 -0.08 -5.38 -32.06
N ARG A 77 -1.22 -6.08 -31.93
CA ARG A 77 -1.26 -7.53 -31.61
C ARG A 77 -0.63 -8.38 -32.70
N ALA A 78 -0.72 -7.94 -33.95
CA ALA A 78 -0.19 -8.67 -35.11
C ALA A 78 1.34 -8.56 -35.22
N ALA A 79 1.96 -7.58 -34.53
CA ALA A 79 3.39 -7.40 -34.56
C ALA A 79 4.09 -8.40 -33.64
N SER A 80 5.00 -9.21 -34.19
CA SER A 80 5.82 -10.15 -33.42
C SER A 80 6.76 -9.44 -32.45
N ARG A 81 7.13 -8.18 -32.74
CA ARG A 81 7.97 -7.31 -31.92
C ARG A 81 7.62 -5.85 -32.17
N VAL A 82 7.45 -5.07 -31.11
CA VAL A 82 7.14 -3.63 -31.16
C VAL A 82 8.27 -2.85 -30.51
N ALA A 83 8.86 -1.91 -31.24
CA ALA A 83 9.84 -0.97 -30.70
C ALA A 83 9.12 0.26 -30.16
N VAL A 84 9.24 0.51 -28.85
CA VAL A 84 8.66 1.68 -28.18
C VAL A 84 9.79 2.59 -27.75
N ALA A 85 9.85 3.80 -28.30
CA ALA A 85 10.84 4.79 -27.90
C ALA A 85 10.69 5.12 -26.39
N ARG A 86 11.78 5.08 -25.63
CA ARG A 86 11.81 5.36 -24.19
C ARG A 86 11.18 6.71 -23.85
N ALA A 87 11.43 7.72 -24.68
CA ALA A 87 10.86 9.06 -24.52
C ALA A 87 9.32 9.09 -24.60
N SER A 88 8.70 8.11 -25.28
CA SER A 88 7.24 8.01 -25.37
C SER A 88 6.61 7.26 -24.20
N ILE A 89 7.39 6.51 -23.43
CA ILE A 89 6.89 5.71 -22.30
C ILE A 89 6.56 6.64 -21.13
N ARG A 90 5.27 6.80 -20.85
CA ARG A 90 4.77 7.56 -19.70
C ARG A 90 4.69 6.71 -18.45
N ARG A 91 4.49 5.40 -18.61
CA ARG A 91 4.37 4.46 -17.49
C ARG A 91 4.84 3.07 -17.92
N LEU A 92 5.68 2.47 -17.10
CA LEU A 92 6.13 1.09 -17.26
C LEU A 92 6.02 0.39 -15.91
N GLU A 93 5.38 -0.78 -15.87
CA GLU A 93 5.14 -1.51 -14.63
C GLU A 93 5.40 -3.01 -14.79
N VAL A 94 5.89 -3.67 -13.74
CA VAL A 94 6.04 -5.13 -13.66
C VAL A 94 5.13 -5.71 -12.60
N PRO A 95 4.63 -6.95 -12.77
CA PRO A 95 3.85 -7.60 -11.74
C PRO A 95 4.74 -7.85 -10.52
N ILE A 96 4.21 -7.61 -9.33
CA ILE A 96 4.90 -7.96 -8.10
C ILE A 96 4.76 -9.47 -7.89
N ILE A 97 5.76 -10.24 -8.29
CA ILE A 97 5.85 -11.67 -8.00
C ILE A 97 6.03 -11.82 -6.49
N GLY A 98 5.09 -12.50 -5.82
CA GLY A 98 5.07 -12.62 -4.35
C GLY A 98 4.57 -11.38 -3.61
N GLY A 99 3.80 -10.50 -4.27
CA GLY A 99 3.19 -9.34 -3.62
C GLY A 99 2.29 -9.72 -2.44
N ARG A 100 2.33 -8.92 -1.37
CA ARG A 100 1.44 -9.08 -0.21
C ARG A 100 -0.02 -9.09 -0.70
N SER A 101 -0.73 -10.16 -0.37
CA SER A 101 -2.13 -10.34 -0.74
C SER A 101 -3.02 -9.32 -0.02
N ARG A 102 -4.28 -9.16 -0.48
CA ARG A 102 -5.28 -8.36 0.27
C ARG A 102 -5.42 -8.82 1.72
N TRP A 103 -5.22 -10.13 1.96
CA TRP A 103 -5.23 -10.71 3.30
C TRP A 103 -4.05 -10.28 4.15
N ASP A 104 -2.86 -10.15 3.57
CA ASP A 104 -1.68 -9.65 4.30
C ASP A 104 -1.84 -8.18 4.67
N HIS A 105 -2.47 -7.39 3.80
CA HIS A 105 -2.85 -6.01 4.08
C HIS A 105 -3.93 -5.91 5.15
N ALA A 106 -4.96 -6.78 5.12
CA ALA A 106 -5.97 -6.86 6.17
C ALA A 106 -5.34 -7.22 7.53
N ARG A 107 -4.45 -8.22 7.58
CA ARG A 107 -3.71 -8.60 8.80
C ARG A 107 -2.85 -7.45 9.34
N ALA A 108 -2.11 -6.77 8.47
CA ALA A 108 -1.33 -5.60 8.86
C ALA A 108 -2.23 -4.47 9.39
N GLY A 109 -3.38 -4.25 8.76
CA GLY A 109 -4.41 -3.32 9.22
C GLY A 109 -5.00 -3.68 10.58
N THR A 110 -5.30 -4.97 10.83
CA THR A 110 -5.75 -5.46 12.14
C THR A 110 -4.74 -5.17 13.23
N LEU A 111 -3.46 -5.49 13.00
CA LEU A 111 -2.38 -5.23 13.95
C LEU A 111 -2.23 -3.73 14.24
N TRP A 112 -2.36 -2.89 13.22
CA TRP A 112 -2.34 -1.44 13.37
C TRP A 112 -3.53 -0.94 14.21
N GLY A 113 -4.75 -1.41 13.91
CA GLY A 113 -5.96 -1.04 14.66
C GLY A 113 -5.88 -1.43 16.13
N LEU A 114 -5.39 -2.65 16.42
CA LEU A 114 -5.12 -3.12 17.77
C LEU A 114 -4.03 -2.29 18.48
N GLY A 115 -2.98 -1.90 17.76
CA GLY A 115 -1.92 -1.04 18.31
C GLY A 115 -2.43 0.32 18.76
N ILE A 116 -3.27 0.99 17.97
CA ILE A 116 -3.90 2.26 18.36
C ILE A 116 -4.82 2.06 19.56
N TYR A 117 -5.62 1.00 19.53
CA TYR A 117 -6.52 0.68 20.62
C TYR A 117 -5.77 0.47 21.95
N ALA A 118 -4.67 -0.28 21.93
CA ALA A 118 -3.83 -0.51 23.10
C ALA A 118 -3.27 0.79 23.69
N VAL A 119 -2.83 1.73 22.85
CA VAL A 119 -2.34 3.04 23.31
C VAL A 119 -3.47 3.87 23.94
N ALA A 120 -4.64 3.91 23.31
CA ALA A 120 -5.80 4.62 23.84
C ALA A 120 -6.31 4.02 25.15
N ALA A 121 -6.37 2.68 25.22
CA ALA A 121 -6.70 1.90 26.41
C ALA A 121 -5.73 2.19 27.56
N ALA A 122 -4.42 2.14 27.31
CA ALA A 122 -3.42 2.44 28.32
C ALA A 122 -3.52 3.89 28.83
N ALA A 123 -3.73 4.86 27.94
CA ALA A 123 -3.92 6.26 28.33
C ALA A 123 -5.17 6.46 29.18
N TYR A 124 -6.26 5.74 28.86
CA TYR A 124 -7.49 5.76 29.64
C TYR A 124 -7.28 5.19 31.05
N VAL A 125 -6.65 4.01 31.15
CA VAL A 125 -6.32 3.37 32.44
C VAL A 125 -5.39 4.24 33.30
N VAL A 126 -4.35 4.82 32.71
CA VAL A 126 -3.43 5.73 33.43
C VAL A 126 -4.18 6.96 33.94
N ARG A 127 -5.06 7.54 33.12
CA ARG A 127 -5.88 8.69 33.53
C ARG A 127 -6.78 8.32 34.70
N GLU A 128 -7.51 7.22 34.59
CA GLU A 128 -8.48 6.81 35.60
C GLU A 128 -7.80 6.49 36.93
N ARG A 129 -6.66 5.79 36.89
CA ARG A 129 -5.81 5.56 38.08
C ARG A 129 -5.29 6.86 38.71
N SER A 130 -5.11 7.92 37.93
CA SER A 130 -4.63 9.22 38.41
C SER A 130 -5.73 10.15 38.93
N THR A 131 -6.99 9.93 38.55
CA THR A 131 -8.12 10.82 38.87
C THR A 131 -9.20 10.19 39.74
N CYS A 132 -9.17 8.87 39.91
CA CYS A 132 -10.14 8.12 40.71
C CYS A 132 -9.38 7.40 41.82
N SER A 133 -9.77 7.66 43.07
CA SER A 133 -9.27 6.97 44.26
C SER A 133 -10.46 6.61 45.15
N GLY A 134 -10.88 5.33 45.09
CA GLY A 134 -12.07 4.77 45.74
C GLY A 134 -12.39 3.37 45.20
N PRO A 135 -13.29 2.61 45.86
CA PRO A 135 -13.62 1.22 45.49
C PRO A 135 -14.31 1.08 44.14
N ASP A 136 -14.95 2.15 43.63
CA ASP A 136 -15.57 2.19 42.30
C ASP A 136 -14.56 2.39 41.15
N CYS A 137 -13.27 2.55 41.46
CA CYS A 137 -12.22 2.74 40.47
C CYS A 137 -11.78 1.39 39.88
N PHE A 138 -11.15 1.42 38.70
CA PHE A 138 -10.73 0.22 37.92
C PHE A 138 -10.13 -0.89 38.80
N GLY A 139 -10.92 -1.96 39.02
CA GLY A 139 -10.57 -3.07 39.91
C GLY A 139 -11.77 -3.92 40.32
N GLU A 140 -12.94 -3.31 40.56
CA GLU A 140 -14.12 -4.03 41.10
C GLU A 140 -15.41 -3.94 40.24
N GLY A 141 -15.41 -3.19 39.12
CA GLY A 141 -16.59 -3.00 38.25
C GLY A 141 -16.43 -3.44 36.78
N PHE A 142 -17.55 -3.52 36.05
CA PHE A 142 -17.67 -3.93 34.63
C PHE A 142 -16.96 -3.02 33.60
N ALA A 143 -16.19 -2.01 34.01
CA ALA A 143 -15.53 -1.06 33.10
C ALA A 143 -14.50 -1.73 32.16
N TRP A 144 -13.91 -2.86 32.58
CA TRP A 144 -13.04 -3.68 31.73
C TRP A 144 -13.80 -4.35 30.57
N VAL A 145 -15.12 -4.57 30.71
CA VAL A 145 -15.95 -5.20 29.68
C VAL A 145 -16.07 -4.29 28.45
N GLY A 146 -16.18 -2.97 28.65
CA GLY A 146 -16.12 -2.00 27.56
C GLY A 146 -14.76 -1.98 26.85
N LEU A 147 -13.67 -2.21 27.60
CA LEU A 147 -12.32 -2.31 27.04
C LEU A 147 -12.11 -3.60 26.24
N VAL A 148 -12.59 -4.73 26.74
CA VAL A 148 -12.49 -6.01 26.02
C VAL A 148 -13.37 -6.00 24.77
N ASN A 149 -14.58 -5.43 24.86
CA ASN A 149 -15.48 -5.28 23.70
C ASN A 149 -14.95 -4.30 22.64
N GLY A 150 -14.02 -3.42 22.99
CA GLY A 150 -13.35 -2.53 22.04
C GLY A 150 -12.34 -3.24 21.13
N ILE A 151 -11.82 -4.40 21.54
CA ILE A 151 -10.79 -5.16 20.80
C ILE A 151 -11.33 -5.66 19.44
N PRO A 152 -12.49 -6.34 19.36
CA PRO A 152 -13.06 -6.78 18.07
C PRO A 152 -13.36 -5.60 17.13
N VAL A 153 -13.86 -4.48 17.67
CA VAL A 153 -14.16 -3.28 16.90
C VAL A 153 -12.87 -2.70 16.30
N ALA A 154 -11.82 -2.51 17.10
CA ALA A 154 -10.54 -2.01 16.64
C ALA A 154 -9.87 -2.93 15.61
N ALA A 155 -9.91 -4.24 15.85
CA ALA A 155 -9.42 -5.25 14.91
C ALA A 155 -10.17 -5.21 13.58
N GLY A 156 -11.51 -5.11 13.62
CA GLY A 156 -12.37 -5.06 12.44
C GLY A 156 -12.19 -3.78 11.64
N THR A 157 -12.14 -2.62 12.30
CA THR A 157 -11.88 -1.33 11.63
C THR A 157 -10.49 -1.34 11.00
N GLY A 158 -9.47 -1.79 11.73
CA GLY A 158 -8.12 -1.95 11.20
C GLY A 158 -8.05 -2.90 10.00
N ALA A 159 -8.71 -4.06 10.07
CA ALA A 159 -8.79 -5.01 8.96
C ALA A 159 -9.44 -4.41 7.73
N THR A 160 -10.54 -3.67 7.92
CA THR A 160 -11.29 -3.02 6.84
C THR A 160 -10.45 -1.95 6.15
N VAL A 161 -9.78 -1.10 6.92
CA VAL A 161 -8.86 -0.10 6.38
C VAL A 161 -7.72 -0.79 5.61
N GLY A 162 -7.12 -1.83 6.19
CA GLY A 162 -6.09 -2.62 5.55
C GLY A 162 -6.55 -3.24 4.22
N PHE A 163 -7.75 -3.83 4.19
CA PHE A 163 -8.33 -4.46 3.01
C PHE A 163 -8.68 -3.46 1.90
N LEU A 164 -9.14 -2.26 2.26
CA LEU A 164 -9.49 -1.19 1.32
C LEU A 164 -8.26 -0.49 0.73
N LEU A 165 -7.07 -0.67 1.32
CA LEU A 165 -5.85 -0.13 0.73
C LEU A 165 -5.58 -0.79 -0.62
N PRO A 166 -5.20 0.00 -1.64
CA PRO A 166 -4.97 -0.52 -2.97
C PRO A 166 -3.79 -1.50 -2.96
N VAL A 167 -4.06 -2.75 -3.29
CA VAL A 167 -3.01 -3.72 -3.59
C VAL A 167 -2.40 -3.35 -4.93
N LYS A 168 -1.19 -2.80 -4.91
CA LYS A 168 -0.42 -2.56 -6.13
C LYS A 168 0.10 -3.90 -6.63
N GLU A 169 -0.65 -4.52 -7.54
CA GLU A 169 -0.20 -5.73 -8.24
C GLU A 169 0.91 -5.44 -9.24
N TRP A 170 1.05 -4.17 -9.64
CA TRP A 170 2.03 -3.70 -10.61
C TRP A 170 2.91 -2.63 -9.98
N ARG A 171 4.23 -2.82 -10.05
CA ARG A 171 5.24 -1.89 -9.55
C ARG A 171 5.80 -1.09 -10.70
N ARG A 172 5.80 0.25 -10.56
CA ARG A 172 6.40 1.14 -11.56
C ARG A 172 7.91 0.91 -11.62
N LEU A 173 8.41 0.73 -12.84
CA LEU A 173 9.83 0.69 -13.12
C LEU A 173 10.37 2.10 -13.34
N SER A 174 11.60 2.34 -12.88
CA SER A 174 12.34 3.50 -13.33
C SER A 174 12.87 3.24 -14.75
N LEU A 175 12.64 4.22 -15.63
CA LEU A 175 13.19 4.25 -16.99
C LEU A 175 14.64 4.77 -17.03
N SER A 176 15.18 5.18 -15.88
CA SER A 176 16.61 5.54 -15.77
C SER A 176 17.44 4.33 -16.21
N GLY A 177 18.21 4.51 -17.28
CA GLY A 177 19.20 3.54 -17.71
C GLY A 177 20.34 3.37 -16.70
N PRO A 178 21.34 2.53 -16.98
CA PRO A 178 22.67 2.77 -16.43
C PRO A 178 23.12 4.21 -16.72
#